data_AF-A0A2Z6D4R3-F1
#
_entry.id   AF-A0A2Z6D4R3-F1
#
_cell.length_a   1.000
_cell.length_b   1.000
_cell.length_c   1.000
_cell.angle_alpha   90.00
_cell.angle_beta   90.00
_cell.angle_gamma   90.00
#
_symmetry.space_group_name_H-M   'P 1'
#
loop_
_entity.id
_entity.type
_entity.pdbx_description
1 polymer ?
#
loop_
_entity_poly.entity_id
_entity_poly.type
_entity_poly.pdbx_seq_one_letter_code
_entity_poly.pdbx_strand_id
1 'polypeptide(L)'
;MWLHRMSSSRPLFTSVDFYAEGHRLTGDGIYKIVKRLFKRAGVEKQMSPHRCRHSAITAVLEKTDGNVRKAQKLSRHAKLNTLQIYDDNRNRDQLEMSELLMDGLD
;
A
#
# COMPACT_ATOMS: atom_id res chain seq x y z
N MET A 1 -25.84 -14.04 15.71
CA MET A 1 -24.62 -14.45 14.98
C MET A 1 -23.44 -13.72 15.60
N TRP A 2 -22.82 -14.31 16.64
CA TRP A 2 -21.82 -13.65 17.48
C TRP A 2 -20.43 -13.79 16.87
N LEU A 3 -19.81 -12.67 16.46
CA LEU A 3 -18.40 -12.62 16.13
C LEU A 3 -17.59 -12.82 17.41
N HIS A 4 -16.81 -13.90 17.44
CA HIS A 4 -15.86 -14.18 18.51
C HIS A 4 -14.80 -13.06 18.50
N ARG A 5 -14.94 -12.11 19.43
CA ARG A 5 -13.96 -11.04 19.63
C ARG A 5 -12.68 -11.72 20.14
N MET A 6 -11.70 -11.92 19.25
CA MET A 6 -10.38 -12.40 19.61
C MET A 6 -9.87 -11.57 20.80
N SER A 7 -9.47 -12.25 21.87
CA SER A 7 -8.90 -11.61 23.07
C SER A 7 -7.81 -10.62 22.65
N SER A 8 -7.87 -9.38 23.13
CA SER A 8 -7.04 -8.26 22.66
C SER A 8 -5.54 -8.46 22.87
N SER A 9 -5.13 -9.46 23.65
CA SER A 9 -3.72 -9.72 23.95
C SER A 9 -3.04 -10.73 23.01
N ARG A 10 -3.80 -11.55 22.28
CA ARG A 10 -3.20 -12.60 21.42
C ARG A 10 -2.86 -12.05 20.02
N PRO A 11 -1.69 -12.39 19.45
CA PRO A 11 -1.37 -12.01 18.09
C PRO A 11 -2.32 -12.70 17.10
N LEU A 12 -2.78 -11.97 16.08
CA LEU A 12 -3.57 -12.53 14.98
C LEU A 12 -2.73 -13.48 14.12
N PHE A 13 -1.44 -13.19 13.96
CA PHE A 13 -0.49 -13.99 13.20
C PHE A 13 0.67 -14.41 14.08
N THR A 14 0.92 -15.72 14.13
CA THR A 14 2.06 -16.33 14.81
C THR A 14 3.06 -16.85 13.79
N SER A 15 4.34 -16.96 14.18
CA SER A 15 5.33 -17.66 13.36
C SER A 15 5.10 -19.17 13.42
N VAL A 16 5.49 -19.83 12.34
CA VAL A 16 5.51 -21.29 12.16
C VAL A 16 6.92 -21.77 11.76
N ASP A 17 7.91 -20.89 11.90
CA ASP A 17 9.31 -21.29 11.74
C ASP A 17 9.81 -22.01 13.00
N PHE A 18 10.86 -22.82 12.84
CA PHE A 18 11.40 -23.66 13.91
C PHE A 18 11.91 -22.87 15.13
N TYR A 19 12.34 -21.61 14.95
CA TYR A 19 12.99 -20.83 16.01
C TYR A 19 12.00 -19.93 16.78
N ALA A 20 10.86 -19.60 16.19
CA ALA A 20 9.89 -18.65 16.73
C ALA A 20 8.45 -19.19 16.72
N GLU A 21 8.26 -20.50 16.62
CA GLU A 21 6.94 -21.14 16.56
C GLU A 21 6.01 -20.66 17.69
N GLY A 22 4.78 -20.29 17.33
CA GLY A 22 3.77 -19.81 18.28
C GLY A 22 3.97 -18.37 18.78
N HIS A 23 5.13 -17.75 18.55
CA HIS A 23 5.36 -16.33 18.85
C HIS A 23 4.71 -15.42 17.82
N ARG A 24 4.53 -14.14 18.16
CA ARG A 24 4.02 -13.11 17.23
C ARG A 24 4.89 -13.04 15.97
N LEU A 25 4.25 -13.04 14.80
CA LEU A 25 4.96 -12.86 13.53
C LEU A 25 5.68 -11.50 13.48
N THR A 26 6.97 -11.52 13.16
CA THR A 26 7.82 -10.32 13.11
C THR A 26 7.65 -9.57 11.78
N GLY A 27 8.06 -8.29 11.76
CA GLY A 27 8.05 -7.49 10.53
C GLY A 27 8.96 -8.06 9.43
N ASP A 28 10.12 -8.61 9.81
CA ASP A 28 11.01 -9.30 8.88
C ASP A 28 10.38 -10.60 8.32
N GLY A 29 9.67 -11.35 9.16
CA GLY A 29 8.86 -12.49 8.73
C GLY A 29 7.82 -12.09 7.68
N ILE A 30 7.08 -11.01 7.91
CA ILE A 30 6.12 -10.45 6.94
C ILE A 30 6.83 -10.04 5.64
N TYR A 31 7.97 -9.37 5.72
CA TYR A 31 8.74 -8.96 4.54
C TYR A 31 9.15 -10.17 3.70
N LYS A 32 9.69 -11.22 4.33
CA LYS A 32 10.09 -12.47 3.66
C LYS A 32 8.91 -13.18 3.00
N ILE A 33 7.76 -13.24 3.68
CA ILE A 33 6.51 -13.81 3.13
C ILE A 33 6.09 -13.04 1.88
N VAL A 34 5.98 -11.70 1.96
CA VAL A 34 5.59 -10.86 0.82
C VAL A 34 6.54 -11.04 -0.36
N LYS A 35 7.85 -10.94 -0.12
CA LYS A 35 8.86 -11.09 -1.18
C LYS A 35 8.74 -12.45 -1.88
N ARG A 36 8.55 -13.54 -1.11
CA ARG A 36 8.39 -14.89 -1.66
C ARG A 36 7.12 -15.03 -2.48
N LEU A 37 5.99 -14.50 -2.01
CA LEU A 37 4.71 -14.57 -2.70
C LEU A 37 4.75 -13.84 -4.05
N PHE A 38 5.30 -12.63 -4.09
CA PHE A 38 5.43 -11.87 -5.34
C PHE A 38 6.39 -12.52 -6.34
N LYS A 39 7.51 -13.08 -5.86
CA LYS A 39 8.41 -13.87 -6.72
C LYS A 39 7.69 -15.09 -7.33
N ARG A 40 6.90 -15.80 -6.53
CA ARG A 40 6.10 -16.96 -7.01
C ARG A 40 5.00 -16.56 -7.99
N ALA A 41 4.46 -15.35 -7.85
CA ALA A 41 3.48 -14.79 -8.78
C ALA A 41 4.10 -14.26 -10.09
N GLY A 42 5.41 -14.39 -10.30
CA GLY A 42 6.09 -13.91 -11.50
C GLY A 42 6.26 -12.39 -11.56
N VAL A 43 6.12 -11.68 -10.44
CA VAL A 43 6.32 -10.22 -10.42
C VAL A 43 7.82 -9.92 -10.38
N GLU A 44 8.34 -9.38 -11.48
CA GLU A 44 9.76 -9.05 -11.65
C GLU A 44 10.23 -7.93 -10.71
N LYS A 45 9.34 -6.96 -10.43
CA LYS A 45 9.62 -5.87 -9.51
C LYS A 45 9.83 -6.41 -8.09
N GLN A 46 10.87 -5.95 -7.41
CA GLN A 46 11.07 -6.27 -6.00
C GLN A 46 9.93 -5.70 -5.16
N MET A 47 9.14 -6.56 -4.53
CA MET A 47 8.00 -6.14 -3.71
C MET A 47 8.28 -6.25 -2.21
N SER A 48 7.66 -5.34 -1.46
CA SER A 48 7.75 -5.24 0.00
C SER A 48 6.37 -4.87 0.56
N PRO A 49 6.12 -5.02 1.88
CA PRO A 49 4.84 -4.62 2.48
C PRO A 49 4.49 -3.15 2.20
N HIS A 50 5.47 -2.25 2.28
CA HIS A 50 5.26 -0.83 1.97
C HIS A 50 4.96 -0.59 0.48
N ARG A 51 5.62 -1.30 -0.44
CA ARG A 51 5.33 -1.20 -1.89
C ARG A 51 3.93 -1.74 -2.22
N CYS A 52 3.53 -2.85 -1.60
CA CYS A 52 2.19 -3.40 -1.73
C CYS A 52 1.13 -2.40 -1.27
N ARG A 53 1.35 -1.75 -0.12
CA ARG A 53 0.46 -0.70 0.40
C ARG A 53 0.39 0.49 -0.55
N HIS A 54 1.52 0.94 -1.09
CA HIS A 54 1.57 2.03 -2.04
C HIS A 54 0.76 1.71 -3.30
N SER A 55 0.99 0.54 -3.92
CA SER A 55 0.22 0.09 -5.08
C SER A 55 -1.29 0.03 -4.80
N ALA A 56 -1.70 -0.41 -3.61
CA ALA A 56 -3.11 -0.43 -3.23
C ALA A 56 -3.72 0.97 -3.12
N ILE A 57 -2.97 1.96 -2.61
CA ILE A 57 -3.42 3.35 -2.52
C ILE A 57 -3.57 3.95 -3.92
N THR A 58 -2.55 3.81 -4.77
CA THR A 58 -2.58 4.29 -6.17
C THR A 58 -3.75 3.66 -6.93
N ALA A 59 -3.95 2.35 -6.83
CA ALA A 59 -5.06 1.66 -7.49
C ALA A 59 -6.45 2.16 -7.04
N VAL A 60 -6.60 2.56 -5.77
CA VAL A 60 -7.86 3.17 -5.30
C VAL A 60 -8.05 4.57 -5.84
N LEU A 61 -6.99 5.41 -5.85
CA LEU A 61 -7.07 6.75 -6.43
C LEU A 61 -7.42 6.68 -7.92
N GLU A 62 -6.80 5.78 -8.68
CA GLU A 62 -7.11 5.55 -10.08
C GLU A 62 -8.56 5.13 -10.32
N LYS A 63 -9.09 4.18 -9.54
CA LYS A 63 -10.47 3.69 -9.71
C LYS A 63 -11.54 4.62 -9.16
N THR A 64 -11.15 5.72 -8.52
CA THR A 64 -12.07 6.66 -7.90
C THR A 64 -11.86 8.09 -8.36
N ASP A 65 -11.13 8.28 -9.46
CA ASP A 65 -10.84 9.58 -10.07
C ASP A 65 -10.26 10.57 -9.05
N GLY A 66 -9.23 10.14 -8.32
CA GLY A 66 -8.51 10.98 -7.36
C GLY A 66 -9.24 11.21 -6.04
N ASN A 67 -10.21 10.35 -5.66
CA ASN A 67 -10.91 10.51 -4.40
C ASN A 67 -10.04 10.16 -3.18
N VAL A 68 -9.28 11.16 -2.70
CA VAL A 68 -8.38 11.05 -1.55
C VAL A 68 -9.08 10.61 -0.26
N ARG A 69 -10.38 10.92 -0.07
CA ARG A 69 -11.15 10.46 1.11
C ARG A 69 -11.41 8.95 1.07
N LYS A 70 -11.70 8.37 -0.10
CA LYS A 70 -11.84 6.92 -0.26
C LYS A 70 -10.49 6.22 -0.06
N ALA A 71 -9.42 6.77 -0.63
CA ALA A 71 -8.05 6.29 -0.40
C ALA A 71 -7.63 6.38 1.08
N GLN A 72 -8.06 7.42 1.80
CA GLN A 72 -7.82 7.56 3.24
C GLN A 72 -8.54 6.48 4.06
N LYS A 73 -9.81 6.20 3.76
CA LYS A 73 -10.57 5.14 4.45
C LYS A 73 -9.92 3.77 4.25
N LEU A 74 -9.45 3.46 3.04
CA LEU A 74 -8.75 2.20 2.76
C LEU A 74 -7.42 2.13 3.52
N SER A 75 -6.60 3.16 3.36
CA SER A 75 -5.23 3.14 3.84
C SER A 75 -5.12 3.37 5.35
N ARG A 76 -6.10 4.05 5.96
CA ARG A 76 -6.09 4.50 7.35
C ARG A 76 -4.91 5.42 7.68
N HIS A 77 -4.41 6.20 6.71
CA HIS A 77 -3.44 7.25 6.99
C HIS A 77 -4.08 8.33 7.88
N ALA A 78 -3.38 8.67 8.96
CA ALA A 78 -3.81 9.72 9.89
C ALA A 78 -3.82 11.12 9.25
N LYS A 79 -2.98 11.35 8.23
CA LYS A 79 -2.82 12.64 7.56
C LYS A 79 -3.16 12.53 6.07
N LEU A 80 -4.00 13.45 5.59
CA LEU A 80 -4.37 13.59 4.18
C LEU A 80 -3.20 13.99 3.29
N ASN A 81 -2.22 14.75 3.83
CA ASN A 81 -1.06 15.23 3.08
C ASN A 81 -0.25 14.09 2.43
N THR A 82 -0.12 12.93 3.09
CA THR A 82 0.55 11.76 2.50
C THR A 82 -0.21 11.19 1.29
N LEU A 83 -1.52 11.38 1.22
CA LEU A 83 -2.35 10.91 0.10
C LEU A 83 -2.32 11.89 -1.07
N GLN A 84 -2.18 13.19 -0.82
CA GLN A 84 -2.00 14.20 -1.87
C GLN A 84 -0.74 13.91 -2.70
N ILE A 85 0.38 13.56 -2.05
CA ILE A 85 1.60 13.13 -2.75
C ILE A 85 1.34 11.94 -3.72
N TYR A 86 0.42 11.03 -3.38
CA TYR A 86 0.09 9.91 -4.25
C TYR A 86 -0.82 10.31 -5.42
N ASP A 87 -1.68 11.31 -5.22
CA ASP A 87 -2.55 11.86 -6.25
C ASP A 87 -1.77 12.73 -7.25
N ASP A 88 -0.89 13.61 -6.74
CA ASP A 88 0.00 14.45 -7.56
C ASP A 88 0.90 13.59 -8.46
N ASN A 89 1.48 12.52 -7.90
CA ASN A 89 2.31 11.57 -8.67
C ASN A 89 1.51 10.80 -9.73
N ARG A 90 0.18 10.66 -9.58
CA ARG A 90 -0.68 10.00 -10.56
C ARG A 90 -0.92 10.90 -11.76
N ASN A 91 -1.25 12.18 -11.53
CA ASN A 91 -1.80 13.01 -12.59
C ASN A 91 -0.76 13.50 -13.60
N ARG A 92 0.55 13.31 -13.37
CA ARG A 92 1.60 13.91 -14.22
C ARG A 92 1.33 15.39 -14.47
N ASP A 93 0.73 16.10 -13.50
CA ASP A 93 0.33 17.50 -13.64
C ASP A 93 1.51 18.37 -14.09
N GLN A 94 2.74 18.02 -13.69
CA GLN A 94 3.94 18.71 -14.15
C GLN A 94 4.22 18.57 -15.65
N LEU A 95 3.93 17.41 -16.25
CA LEU A 95 4.09 17.22 -17.70
C LEU A 95 2.98 17.94 -18.47
N GLU A 96 1.73 17.87 -18.01
CA GLU A 96 0.62 18.58 -18.64
C GLU A 96 0.80 20.10 -18.57
N MET A 97 1.24 20.65 -17.43
CA MET A 97 1.56 22.07 -17.32
C MET A 97 2.78 22.46 -18.16
N SER A 98 3.79 21.57 -18.27
CA SER A 98 4.95 21.82 -19.12
C SER A 98 4.58 21.82 -20.60
N GLU A 99 3.68 20.94 -21.05
CA GLU A 99 3.16 20.90 -22.42
C GLU A 99 2.30 22.13 -22.72
N LEU A 100 1.40 22.52 -21.81
CA LEU A 100 0.58 23.73 -21.96
C LEU A 100 1.41 25.02 -22.06
N LEU A 101 2.51 25.10 -21.29
CA LEU A 101 3.44 26.23 -21.38
C LEU A 101 4.26 26.21 -22.68
N MET A 102 4.53 25.04 -23.25
CA MET A 102 5.22 24.92 -24.54
C MET A 102 4.31 25.30 -25.71
N ASP A 103 3.04 24.87 -25.70
CA ASP A 103 2.06 25.19 -26.76
C ASP A 103 1.64 26.68 -26.78
N GLY A 104 1.84 27.41 -25.68
CA GLY A 104 1.53 28.85 -25.57
C GLY A 104 2.67 29.79 -25.98
N LEU A 105 3.82 29.25 -26.43
CA LEU A 105 5.01 30.02 -26.81
C LEU A 105 5.27 30.07 -28.33
N ASP A 106 4.36 29.53 -29.14
CA ASP A 106 4.33 29.65 -30.60
C ASP A 106 3.46 30.84 -31.06
#